data_AF-A0A2N6E086-F1
#
_entry.id   AF-A0A2N6E086-F1
#
_cell.length_a   1.000
_cell.length_b   1.000
_cell.length_c   1.000
_cell.angle_alpha   90.00
_cell.angle_beta   90.00
_cell.angle_gamma   90.00
#
_symmetry.space_group_name_H-M   'P 1'
#
loop_
_entity.id
_entity.type
_entity.pdbx_description
1 polymer ?
#
loop_
_entity_poly.entity_id
_entity_poly.type
_entity_poly.pdbx_seq_one_letter_code
_entity_poly.pdbx_strand_id
1 'polypeptide(L)'
;MGIAADIVIIIVAGLAGALVAHRLKQPLMLGYILAGVLVGPFTGGVTVSDIHEIEKLAEIGVALLLFALGLEFSLKELRPVRAIALIGTPLQIILTTLLGIGIGRWLGWPLLPAIWLGALISFSSTM
;
A
#
# COMPACT_ATOMS: atom_id res chain seq x y z
N MET A 1 18.16 -18.18 -5.90
CA MET A 1 18.89 -17.76 -4.69
C MET A 1 18.14 -18.33 -3.51
N GLY A 2 18.65 -18.31 -2.28
CA GLY A 2 17.83 -18.70 -1.12
C GLY A 2 16.98 -17.53 -0.64
N ILE A 3 15.86 -17.77 0.05
CA ILE A 3 14.98 -16.73 0.60
C ILE A 3 15.73 -15.65 1.42
N ALA A 4 16.82 -16.05 2.11
CA ALA A 4 17.66 -15.13 2.87
C ALA A 4 18.35 -14.08 1.97
N ALA A 5 18.82 -14.48 0.79
CA ALA A 5 19.44 -13.56 -0.15
C ALA A 5 18.39 -12.60 -0.73
N ASP A 6 17.20 -13.11 -1.06
CA ASP A 6 16.11 -12.30 -1.58
C ASP A 6 15.65 -11.23 -0.56
N ILE A 7 15.57 -11.59 0.74
CA ILE A 7 15.31 -10.64 1.82
C ILE A 7 16.40 -9.56 1.89
N VAL A 8 17.68 -9.94 1.82
CA VAL A 8 18.80 -8.99 1.83
C VAL A 8 18.68 -8.01 0.66
N ILE A 9 18.39 -8.52 -0.53
CA ILE A 9 18.23 -7.68 -1.73
C ILE A 9 17.06 -6.70 -1.53
N ILE A 10 15.90 -7.16 -1.07
CA ILE A 10 14.72 -6.30 -0.83
C ILE A 10 15.03 -5.21 0.21
N ILE A 11 15.67 -5.57 1.33
CA ILE A 11 16.01 -4.62 2.40
C ILE A 11 17.00 -3.57 1.88
N VAL A 12 18.07 -4.01 1.20
CA VAL A 12 19.10 -3.09 0.68
C VAL A 12 18.53 -2.18 -0.39
N ALA A 13 17.76 -2.73 -1.33
CA ALA A 13 17.14 -1.94 -2.39
C ALA A 13 16.09 -0.97 -1.83
N GLY A 14 15.27 -1.42 -0.88
CA GLY A 14 14.28 -0.58 -0.19
C GLY A 14 14.94 0.57 0.57
N LEU A 15 16.03 0.30 1.30
CA LEU A 15 16.81 1.32 2.01
C LEU A 15 17.43 2.32 1.02
N ALA A 16 18.03 1.83 -0.07
CA ALA A 16 18.61 2.69 -1.10
C ALA A 16 17.54 3.58 -1.75
N GLY A 17 16.39 3.00 -2.13
CA GLY A 17 15.25 3.70 -2.70
C GLY A 17 14.70 4.76 -1.74
N ALA A 18 14.55 4.44 -0.45
CA ALA A 18 14.13 5.38 0.57
C ALA A 18 15.12 6.52 0.77
N LEU A 19 16.43 6.23 0.77
CA LEU A 19 17.47 7.26 0.90
C LEU A 19 17.45 8.23 -0.29
N VAL A 20 17.29 7.69 -1.51
CA VAL A 20 17.14 8.49 -2.73
C VAL A 20 15.89 9.36 -2.66
N ALA A 21 14.74 8.77 -2.32
CA ALA A 21 13.48 9.50 -2.16
C ALA A 21 13.62 10.63 -1.11
N HIS A 22 14.23 10.32 0.04
CA HIS A 22 14.47 11.30 1.10
C HIS A 22 15.36 12.46 0.65
N ARG A 23 16.47 12.17 -0.06
CA ARG A 23 17.36 13.20 -0.61
C ARG A 23 16.66 14.09 -1.64
N LEU A 24 15.76 13.52 -2.43
CA LEU A 24 14.92 14.23 -3.38
C LEU A 24 13.72 14.93 -2.75
N LYS A 25 13.57 14.88 -1.41
CA LYS A 25 12.41 15.39 -0.65
C LYS A 25 11.07 14.79 -1.11
N GLN A 26 11.10 13.54 -1.54
CA GLN A 26 9.94 12.76 -1.95
C GLN A 26 9.46 11.85 -0.79
N PRO A 27 8.16 11.48 -0.75
CA PRO A 27 7.66 10.46 0.16
C PRO A 27 8.43 9.14 0.05
N LEU A 28 8.80 8.55 1.19
CA LEU A 28 9.59 7.31 1.24
C LEU A 28 8.92 6.15 0.52
N MET A 29 7.59 6.08 0.55
CA MET A 29 6.81 5.04 -0.16
C MET A 29 7.13 5.00 -1.65
N LEU A 30 7.36 6.14 -2.30
CA LEU A 30 7.76 6.16 -3.71
C LEU A 30 9.12 5.47 -3.90
N GLY A 31 10.05 5.66 -2.97
CA GLY A 31 11.35 4.98 -2.96
C GLY A 31 11.21 3.46 -2.83
N TYR A 32 10.33 2.98 -1.94
CA TYR A 32 10.07 1.55 -1.77
C TYR A 32 9.43 0.92 -3.01
N ILE A 33 8.45 1.58 -3.62
CA ILE A 33 7.80 1.10 -4.85
C ILE A 33 8.81 1.02 -5.99
N LEU A 34 9.61 2.06 -6.20
CA LEU A 34 10.64 2.07 -7.24
C LEU A 34 11.70 1.01 -7.01
N ALA A 35 12.14 0.81 -5.76
CA ALA A 35 13.06 -0.27 -5.41
C ALA A 35 12.46 -1.65 -5.75
N GLY A 36 11.19 -1.89 -5.41
CA GLY A 36 10.49 -3.13 -5.76
C GLY A 36 10.38 -3.35 -7.26
N VAL A 37 10.10 -2.29 -8.03
CA VAL A 37 10.09 -2.36 -9.50
C VAL A 37 11.48 -2.72 -10.03
N LEU A 38 12.55 -2.08 -9.51
CA LEU A 38 13.93 -2.28 -9.99
C LEU A 38 14.47 -3.68 -9.71
N VAL A 39 14.11 -4.29 -8.59
CA VAL A 39 14.55 -5.65 -8.20
C VAL A 39 13.50 -6.72 -8.59
N GLY A 40 12.41 -6.31 -9.23
CA GLY A 40 11.42 -7.23 -9.74
C GLY A 40 11.98 -8.10 -10.88
N PRO A 41 11.33 -9.24 -11.18
CA PRO A 41 11.80 -10.19 -12.19
C PRO A 41 11.80 -9.63 -13.62
N PHE A 42 11.23 -8.44 -13.85
CA PHE A 42 11.00 -7.86 -15.17
C PHE A 42 12.08 -6.86 -15.62
N THR A 43 13.09 -6.54 -14.79
CA THR A 43 14.09 -5.49 -15.09
C THR A 43 15.45 -6.02 -15.53
N GLY A 44 15.67 -7.35 -15.46
CA GLY A 44 16.88 -8.02 -15.96
C GLY A 44 18.15 -7.81 -15.10
N GLY A 45 18.07 -7.10 -13.97
CA GLY A 45 19.17 -6.88 -13.03
C GLY A 45 19.25 -7.93 -11.92
N VAL A 46 19.85 -7.56 -10.78
CA VAL A 46 19.76 -8.36 -9.54
C VAL A 46 18.28 -8.47 -9.17
N THR A 47 17.76 -9.69 -9.21
CA THR A 47 16.35 -9.98 -8.99
C THR A 47 16.15 -10.96 -7.87
N VAL A 48 14.99 -10.83 -7.23
CA VAL A 48 14.39 -11.83 -6.35
C VAL A 48 14.03 -13.09 -7.15
N SER A 49 14.23 -14.29 -6.59
CA SER A 49 13.81 -15.55 -7.21
C SER A 49 12.52 -16.12 -6.64
N ASP A 50 12.28 -16.00 -5.33
CA ASP A 50 11.19 -16.69 -4.62
C ASP A 50 10.03 -15.75 -4.29
N ILE A 51 9.43 -15.16 -5.34
CA ILE A 51 8.37 -14.13 -5.22
C ILE A 51 7.19 -14.62 -4.37
N HIS A 52 6.75 -15.86 -4.56
CA HIS A 52 5.61 -16.42 -3.83
C HIS A 52 5.89 -16.59 -2.33
N GLU A 53 7.12 -16.92 -1.93
CA GLU A 53 7.46 -17.00 -0.51
C GLU A 53 7.56 -15.60 0.11
N ILE A 54 8.07 -14.63 -0.65
CA ILE A 54 8.12 -13.23 -0.20
C ILE A 54 6.73 -12.63 -0.06
N GLU A 55 5.80 -12.96 -0.96
CA GLU A 55 4.41 -12.54 -0.85
C GLU A 55 3.79 -13.04 0.45
N LYS A 56 4.00 -14.31 0.82
CA LYS A 56 3.54 -14.86 2.10
C LYS A 56 4.18 -14.16 3.30
N LEU A 57 5.47 -13.86 3.23
CA LEU A 57 6.15 -13.09 4.29
C LEU A 57 5.61 -11.66 4.39
N ALA A 58 5.29 -11.02 3.26
CA ALA A 58 4.70 -9.69 3.23
C ALA A 58 3.28 -9.70 3.82
N GLU A 59 2.46 -10.71 3.54
CA GLU A 59 1.15 -10.88 4.17
C GLU A 59 1.26 -10.99 5.69
N ILE A 60 2.21 -11.78 6.20
CA ILE A 60 2.48 -11.89 7.64
C ILE A 60 2.94 -10.54 8.20
N GLY A 61 3.85 -9.84 7.51
CA GLY A 61 4.31 -8.52 7.92
C GLY A 61 3.18 -7.49 8.01
N VAL A 62 2.30 -7.45 7.00
CA VAL A 62 1.12 -6.58 7.00
C VAL A 62 0.15 -6.97 8.12
N ALA A 63 -0.09 -8.25 8.35
CA ALA A 63 -0.93 -8.71 9.45
C ALA A 63 -0.37 -8.28 10.82
N LEU A 64 0.94 -8.42 11.03
CA LEU A 64 1.61 -7.97 12.26
C LEU A 64 1.57 -6.45 12.44
N LEU A 65 1.74 -5.69 11.35
CA LEU A 65 1.62 -4.22 11.35
C LEU A 65 0.21 -3.77 11.74
N LEU A 66 -0.82 -4.37 11.12
CA LEU A 66 -2.22 -4.06 11.43
C LEU A 66 -2.60 -4.51 12.85
N PHE A 67 -2.02 -5.60 13.34
CA PHE A 67 -2.20 -6.05 14.72
C PHE A 67 -1.57 -5.08 15.72
N ALA A 68 -0.32 -4.66 15.49
CA ALA A 68 0.37 -3.68 16.33
C ALA A 68 -0.39 -2.34 16.35
N LEU A 69 -0.85 -1.87 15.19
CA LEU A 69 -1.71 -0.69 15.09
C LEU A 69 -2.98 -0.85 15.93
N GLY A 70 -3.59 -2.04 15.90
CA GLY A 70 -4.75 -2.35 16.74
C GLY A 70 -4.47 -2.35 18.24
N LEU A 71 -3.24 -2.67 18.68
CA LEU A 71 -2.83 -2.62 20.08
C LEU A 71 -2.55 -1.18 20.55
N GLU A 72 -1.98 -0.34 19.69
CA GLU A 72 -1.72 1.08 19.97
C GLU A 72 -3.02 1.89 19.99
N PHE A 73 -4.03 1.46 19.25
CA PHE A 73 -5.30 2.17 19.11
C PHE A 73 -6.16 2.10 20.37
N SER A 74 -6.38 3.24 21.03
CA SER A 74 -7.27 3.32 22.17
C SER A 74 -8.68 3.79 21.79
N LEU A 75 -9.71 3.04 22.21
CA LEU A 75 -11.12 3.47 22.03
C LEU A 75 -11.43 4.81 22.71
N LYS A 76 -10.58 5.25 23.65
CA LYS A 76 -10.70 6.54 24.33
C LYS A 76 -10.30 7.69 23.40
N GLU A 77 -9.26 7.52 22.59
CA GLU A 77 -8.82 8.48 21.57
C GLU A 77 -9.83 8.61 20.41
N LEU A 78 -10.66 7.60 20.17
CA LEU A 78 -11.76 7.69 19.20
C LEU A 78 -12.91 8.60 19.64
N ARG A 79 -13.13 8.78 20.95
CA ARG A 79 -14.33 9.48 21.45
C ARG A 79 -14.48 10.91 20.89
N PRO A 80 -13.43 11.76 20.86
CA PRO A 80 -13.51 13.11 20.30
C PRO A 80 -13.86 13.14 18.82
N VAL A 81 -13.45 12.11 18.06
CA VAL A 81 -13.62 12.03 16.59
C VAL A 81 -14.69 11.01 16.16
N ARG A 82 -15.51 10.50 17.09
CA ARG A 82 -16.45 9.39 16.84
C ARG A 82 -17.39 9.61 15.66
N ALA A 83 -17.85 10.85 15.45
CA ALA A 83 -18.77 11.17 14.36
C ALA A 83 -18.06 11.10 13.00
N ILE A 84 -16.82 11.57 12.94
CA ILE A 84 -15.97 11.46 11.76
C ILE A 84 -15.64 9.99 11.49
N ALA A 85 -15.25 9.23 12.52
CA ALA A 85 -14.89 7.82 12.36
C ALA A 85 -16.09 6.93 11.96
N LEU A 86 -17.27 7.13 12.56
CA LEU A 86 -18.44 6.25 12.35
C LEU A 86 -19.31 6.66 11.16
N ILE A 87 -19.38 7.97 10.84
CA ILE A 87 -20.25 8.48 9.77
C ILE A 87 -19.39 9.06 8.64
N GLY A 88 -18.39 9.87 9.00
CA GLY A 88 -17.49 10.48 8.02
C GLY A 88 -16.75 9.47 7.16
N THR A 89 -16.12 8.45 7.76
CA THR A 89 -15.35 7.44 7.03
C THR A 89 -16.21 6.62 6.07
N PRO A 90 -17.36 6.02 6.47
CA PRO A 90 -18.21 5.32 5.52
C PRO A 90 -18.76 6.23 4.42
N LEU A 91 -19.16 7.46 4.77
CA LEU A 91 -19.63 8.43 3.79
C LEU A 91 -18.53 8.79 2.78
N GLN A 92 -17.31 9.05 3.25
CA GLN A 92 -16.16 9.36 2.41
C GLN A 92 -15.82 8.17 1.49
N ILE A 93 -15.82 6.93 2.01
CA ILE A 93 -15.60 5.73 1.22
C ILE A 93 -16.65 5.60 0.11
N ILE A 94 -17.93 5.78 0.43
CA ILE A 94 -19.02 5.72 -0.56
C ILE A 94 -18.84 6.80 -1.62
N LEU A 95 -18.63 8.05 -1.21
CA LEU A 95 -18.48 9.18 -2.13
C LEU A 95 -17.27 9.02 -3.05
N THR A 96 -16.11 8.63 -2.51
CA THR A 96 -14.89 8.40 -3.30
C THR A 96 -15.04 7.19 -4.23
N THR A 97 -15.69 6.12 -3.78
CA THR A 97 -16.01 4.97 -4.63
C THR A 97 -16.91 5.37 -5.79
N LEU A 98 -17.98 6.15 -5.54
CA LEU A 98 -18.88 6.64 -6.59
C LEU A 98 -18.16 7.56 -7.57
N LEU A 99 -17.28 8.44 -7.09
CA LEU A 99 -16.44 9.28 -7.94
C LEU A 99 -15.52 8.44 -8.83
N GLY A 100 -14.84 7.43 -8.28
CA GLY A 100 -13.99 6.53 -9.05
C GLY A 100 -14.77 5.70 -10.09
N ILE A 101 -15.98 5.26 -9.76
CA ILE A 101 -16.90 4.64 -10.73
C ILE A 101 -17.23 5.63 -11.84
N GLY A 102 -17.59 6.87 -11.49
CA GLY A 102 -17.89 7.92 -12.46
C GLY A 102 -16.74 8.17 -13.43
N ILE A 103 -15.51 8.26 -12.92
CA ILE A 103 -14.29 8.41 -13.74
C ILE A 103 -14.08 7.18 -14.63
N GLY A 104 -14.16 5.96 -14.07
CA GLY A 104 -13.97 4.74 -14.85
C GLY A 104 -15.02 4.61 -15.97
N ARG A 105 -16.27 4.97 -15.70
CA ARG A 105 -17.34 4.98 -16.71
C ARG A 105 -17.13 6.06 -17.76
N TRP A 106 -16.65 7.24 -17.39
CA TRP A 106 -16.29 8.31 -18.32
C TRP A 106 -15.15 7.91 -19.26
N LEU A 107 -14.18 7.14 -18.77
CA LEU A 107 -13.10 6.54 -19.56
C LEU A 107 -13.56 5.33 -20.41
N GLY A 108 -14.86 5.00 -20.41
CA GLY A 108 -15.42 3.90 -21.20
C GLY A 108 -15.22 2.51 -20.58
N TRP A 109 -14.76 2.40 -19.33
CA TRP A 109 -14.53 1.11 -18.70
C TRP A 109 -15.84 0.39 -18.36
N PRO A 110 -15.87 -0.96 -18.40
CA PRO A 110 -17.00 -1.72 -17.87
C PRO A 110 -17.24 -1.43 -16.38
N LEU A 111 -18.47 -1.70 -15.90
CA LEU A 111 -18.86 -1.36 -14.53
C LEU A 111 -17.97 -2.01 -13.48
N LEU A 112 -17.62 -3.29 -13.66
CA LEU A 112 -16.84 -4.03 -12.67
C LEU A 112 -15.42 -3.45 -12.47
N PRO A 113 -14.59 -3.21 -13.52
CA PRO A 113 -13.33 -2.47 -13.39
C PRO A 113 -13.48 -1.06 -12.79
N ALA A 114 -14.56 -0.34 -13.11
CA ALA A 114 -14.82 0.99 -12.55
C ALA A 114 -15.12 0.94 -11.04
N ILE A 115 -15.83 -0.11 -10.58
CA ILE A 115 -16.04 -0.38 -9.14
C ILE A 115 -14.71 -0.68 -8.46
N TRP A 116 -13.87 -1.53 -9.06
CA TRP A 116 -12.53 -1.81 -8.53
C TRP A 116 -11.69 -0.56 -8.38
N LEU A 117 -11.68 0.31 -9.40
CA LEU A 117 -10.98 1.60 -9.35
C LEU A 117 -11.48 2.46 -8.18
N GLY A 118 -12.80 2.63 -8.06
CA GLY A 118 -13.40 3.41 -6.98
C GLY A 118 -13.09 2.87 -5.59
N ALA A 119 -13.21 1.56 -5.40
CA ALA A 119 -12.90 0.92 -4.14
C ALA A 119 -11.41 1.07 -3.76
N LEU A 120 -10.50 0.84 -4.70
CA LEU A 120 -9.04 0.95 -4.46
C LEU A 120 -8.62 2.36 -4.05
N ILE A 121 -9.17 3.39 -4.70
CA ILE A 121 -8.83 4.80 -4.41
C ILE A 121 -9.48 5.28 -3.10
N SER A 122 -10.57 4.64 -2.66
CA SER A 122 -11.30 5.05 -1.45
C SER A 122 -10.54 4.85 -0.14
N PHE A 123 -9.59 3.91 -0.11
CA PHE A 123 -8.73 3.64 1.04
C PHE A 123 -7.60 4.67 1.15
N SER A 124 -7.49 5.32 2.31
CA SER A 124 -6.34 6.17 2.64
C SER A 124 -5.32 5.42 3.50
N SER A 125 -4.04 5.56 3.20
CA SER A 125 -2.93 4.98 3.97
C SER A 125 -2.41 5.93 5.06
N THR A 126 -3.26 6.83 5.56
CA THR A 126 -2.92 7.77 6.63
C THR A 126 -2.71 7.02 7.94
N MET A 127 -1.43 6.74 8.23
CA MET A 127 -0.88 6.63 9.57
C MET A 127 -0.64 8.04 10.12
#